data_AF-A0A0F3QF35-F1
#
_entry.id   AF-A0A0F3QF35-F1
#
_cell.length_a   1.000
_cell.length_b   1.000
_cell.length_c   1.000
_cell.angle_alpha   90.00
_cell.angle_beta   90.00
_cell.angle_gamma   90.00
#
_symmetry.space_group_name_H-M   'P 1'
#
loop_
_entity.id
_entity.type
_entity.pdbx_description
1 polymer ?
#
loop_
_entity_poly.entity_id
_entity_poly.type
_entity_poly.pdbx_seq_one_letter_code
_entity_poly.pdbx_strand_id
1 'polypeptide(L)'
;MILLTKIDQLRIHITRDLLPRFPNHAVDLLTAFLDLHPKTLNRVDDSNGVIGDVFIKACADLANAYAAVTTSLEDMIELVFNRFMNNGYAVYDDIIFNFKTILGDEGLKLLEQKLKHAYNSKNTMRISIGLKQIADCQDDVDAYIAACSFNAKPSAHEHLEIAERFIKHWKGQEAIKWLDSIDLPHTHSWQHKRKALKIEALELCGKYQEAQTERLHWFEETLSPRVYKEIVKYAEVDFIGSFHKIAIQKALEFHDPYTAITFLVAIQEFEPLAILVHSKSSDLDGSNYNILRPTAEVLHKIDPLAATLLYRKMIQPILANTKSKYYNYAAKDLVTCGILSNQITDWKQYQNHEIYFLELSMQHKRKTSFWAGYQAAIAKQKQKEVKILRDKS
;
A
#
# COMPACT_ATOMS: atom_id res chain seq x y z
N MET A 1 19.27 12.29 13.64
CA MET A 1 18.34 12.53 14.77
C MET A 1 18.55 13.91 15.41
N ILE A 2 19.74 14.27 15.90
CA ILE A 2 19.98 15.59 16.55
C ILE A 2 19.71 16.78 15.62
N LEU A 3 20.14 16.72 14.35
CA LEU A 3 19.90 17.79 13.38
C LEU A 3 18.41 18.01 13.09
N LEU A 4 17.68 16.91 12.84
CA LEU A 4 16.22 16.92 12.64
C LEU A 4 15.51 17.65 13.79
N THR A 5 15.78 17.22 15.02
CA THR A 5 15.16 17.81 16.21
C THR A 5 15.47 19.30 16.34
N LYS A 6 16.71 19.72 16.07
CA LYS A 6 17.09 21.14 16.15
C LYS A 6 16.43 22.01 15.09
N ILE A 7 16.39 21.55 13.84
CA ILE A 7 15.76 22.29 12.74
C ILE A 7 14.25 22.42 12.97
N ASP A 8 13.59 21.34 13.41
CA ASP A 8 12.15 21.39 13.71
C ASP A 8 11.85 22.25 14.94
N GLN A 9 12.68 22.21 15.99
CA GLN A 9 12.55 23.10 17.14
C GLN A 9 12.67 24.58 16.73
N LEU A 10 13.62 24.92 15.86
CA LEU A 10 13.78 26.30 15.37
C LEU A 10 12.51 26.76 14.63
N ARG A 11 11.97 25.94 13.73
CA ARG A 11 10.69 26.20 13.05
C ARG A 11 9.57 26.44 14.05
N ILE A 12 9.44 25.55 15.05
CA ILE A 12 8.40 25.64 16.09
C ILE A 12 8.53 26.92 16.92
N HIS A 13 9.73 27.35 17.28
CA HIS A 13 9.93 28.59 18.02
C HIS A 13 9.53 29.84 17.21
N ILE A 14 9.82 29.86 15.91
CA ILE A 14 9.39 30.96 15.05
C ILE A 14 7.85 31.04 15.00
N THR A 15 7.16 29.91 14.84
CA THR A 15 5.71 29.89 14.68
C THR A 15 4.92 30.01 15.97
N ARG A 16 5.39 29.42 17.08
CA ARG A 16 4.65 29.42 18.35
C ARG A 16 4.98 30.61 19.23
N ASP A 17 6.24 31.04 19.24
CA ASP A 17 6.70 32.04 20.21
C ASP A 17 6.84 33.42 19.58
N LEU A 18 7.38 33.49 18.36
CA LEU A 18 7.66 34.76 17.69
C LEU A 18 6.45 35.31 16.91
N LEU A 19 5.80 34.49 16.08
CA LEU A 19 4.70 34.91 15.22
C LEU A 19 3.58 35.67 15.96
N PRO A 20 3.11 35.26 17.16
CA PRO A 20 2.05 36.00 17.86
C PRO A 20 2.47 37.39 18.35
N ARG A 21 3.78 37.68 18.44
CA ARG A 21 4.32 38.92 19.02
C ARG A 21 4.93 39.84 17.97
N PHE A 22 5.58 39.26 16.97
CA PHE A 22 6.34 39.97 15.95
C PHE A 22 6.12 39.33 14.57
N PRO A 23 4.92 39.46 13.97
CA PRO A 23 4.55 38.69 12.79
C PRO A 23 5.41 38.98 11.57
N ASN A 24 5.77 40.24 11.31
CA ASN A 24 6.71 40.58 10.21
C ASN A 24 8.07 39.89 10.38
N HIS A 25 8.63 39.89 11.59
CA HIS A 25 9.91 39.22 11.86
C HIS A 25 9.81 37.70 11.73
N ALA A 26 8.66 37.11 12.09
CA ALA A 26 8.42 35.69 11.91
C ALA A 26 8.36 35.29 10.43
N VAL A 27 7.73 36.12 9.58
CA VAL A 27 7.74 35.96 8.12
C VAL A 27 9.17 36.01 7.57
N ASP A 28 9.97 36.99 7.98
CA ASP A 28 11.36 37.13 7.54
C ASP A 28 12.19 35.90 7.93
N LEU A 29 12.04 35.43 9.17
CA LEU A 29 12.77 34.26 9.66
C LEU A 29 12.30 32.95 9.04
N LEU A 30 11.00 32.75 8.79
CA LEU A 30 10.51 31.58 8.06
C LEU A 30 10.99 31.58 6.61
N THR A 31 11.04 32.74 5.96
CA THR A 31 11.59 32.90 4.62
C THR A 31 13.08 32.51 4.61
N ALA A 32 13.87 33.08 5.52
CA ALA A 32 15.28 32.74 5.65
C ALA A 32 15.51 31.26 6.01
N PHE A 33 14.65 30.70 6.86
CA PHE A 33 14.67 29.28 7.21
C PHE A 33 14.44 28.40 5.98
N LEU A 34 13.43 28.72 5.18
CA LEU A 34 13.15 27.99 3.94
C LEU A 34 14.30 28.11 2.93
N ASP A 35 15.00 29.23 2.88
CA ASP A 35 16.20 29.39 2.01
C ASP A 35 17.37 28.47 2.40
N LEU A 36 17.34 27.86 3.58
CA LEU A 36 18.35 26.89 3.99
C LEU A 36 18.17 25.51 3.33
N HIS A 37 17.00 25.21 2.77
CA HIS A 37 16.68 23.85 2.30
C HIS A 37 17.68 23.31 1.26
N PRO A 38 18.12 24.05 0.21
CA PRO A 38 19.01 23.49 -0.80
C PRO A 38 20.38 23.14 -0.20
N LYS A 39 20.88 24.02 0.67
CA LYS A 39 22.17 23.83 1.34
C LYS A 39 22.13 22.69 2.36
N THR A 40 21.00 22.51 3.04
CA THR A 40 20.82 21.49 4.06
C THR A 40 20.67 20.11 3.41
N LEU A 41 19.76 19.97 2.45
CA LEU A 41 19.46 18.69 1.81
C LEU A 41 20.62 18.16 0.96
N ASN A 42 21.49 19.02 0.42
CA ASN A 42 22.72 18.58 -0.25
C ASN A 42 23.81 18.04 0.69
N ARG A 43 23.71 18.32 1.99
CA ARG A 43 24.77 17.97 2.97
C ARG A 43 24.39 16.81 3.88
N VAL A 44 23.15 16.33 3.79
CA VAL A 44 22.59 15.34 4.71
C VAL A 44 21.95 14.22 3.89
N ASP A 45 22.16 12.98 4.32
CA ASP A 45 21.38 11.86 3.81
C ASP A 45 19.94 11.95 4.34
N ASP A 46 19.03 12.37 3.47
CA ASP A 46 17.61 12.48 3.72
C ASP A 46 16.81 11.48 2.87
N SER A 47 17.38 10.31 2.60
CA SER A 47 16.71 9.27 1.79
C SER A 47 15.39 8.77 2.39
N ASN A 48 15.15 9.04 3.68
CA ASN A 48 13.91 8.75 4.38
C ASN A 48 12.94 9.95 4.47
N GLY A 49 13.30 11.10 3.90
CA GLY A 49 12.45 12.30 3.74
C GLY A 49 12.20 13.13 4.99
N VAL A 50 12.76 12.76 6.14
CA VAL A 50 12.37 13.37 7.42
C VAL A 50 12.84 14.82 7.57
N ILE A 51 13.93 15.21 6.93
CA ILE A 51 14.44 16.59 6.95
C ILE A 51 13.65 17.45 5.95
N GLY A 52 13.40 16.94 4.74
CA GLY A 52 12.55 17.55 3.73
C GLY A 52 11.17 17.88 4.28
N ASP A 53 10.56 16.96 5.02
CA ASP A 53 9.27 17.13 5.70
C ASP A 53 9.23 18.37 6.61
N VAL A 54 10.33 18.71 7.28
CA VAL A 54 10.38 19.91 8.13
C VAL A 54 10.29 21.19 7.30
N PHE A 55 10.96 21.22 6.14
CA PHE A 55 10.87 22.35 5.22
C PHE A 55 9.50 22.44 4.54
N ILE A 56 8.89 21.31 4.17
CA ILE A 56 7.51 21.27 3.66
C ILE A 56 6.54 21.86 4.70
N LYS A 57 6.65 21.46 5.96
CA LYS A 57 5.86 22.05 7.05
C LYS A 57 6.13 23.55 7.23
N ALA A 58 7.38 23.98 7.12
CA ALA A 58 7.73 25.40 7.18
C ALA A 58 7.12 26.21 6.02
N CYS A 59 6.90 25.61 4.85
CA CYS A 59 6.21 26.26 3.74
C CYS A 59 4.73 26.53 4.09
N ALA A 60 4.05 25.60 4.76
CA ALA A 60 2.69 25.82 5.25
C ALA A 60 2.67 26.85 6.40
N ASP A 61 3.65 26.81 7.30
CA ASP A 61 3.81 27.81 8.36
C ASP A 61 4.03 29.22 7.82
N LEU A 62 4.74 29.35 6.70
CA LEU A 62 4.95 30.64 6.03
C LEU A 62 3.62 31.25 5.56
N ALA A 63 2.74 30.45 4.96
CA ALA A 63 1.40 30.93 4.59
C ALA A 63 0.61 31.40 5.82
N ASN A 64 0.64 30.63 6.92
CA ASN A 64 0.01 31.03 8.18
C ASN A 64 0.59 32.34 8.74
N ALA A 65 1.90 32.56 8.60
CA ALA A 65 2.55 33.80 9.03
C ALA A 65 2.11 35.00 8.17
N TYR A 66 1.97 34.81 6.85
CA TYR A 66 1.47 35.85 5.95
C TYR A 66 0.02 36.26 6.23
N ALA A 67 -0.80 35.36 6.79
CA ALA A 67 -2.15 35.71 7.24
C ALA A 67 -2.17 36.71 8.42
N ALA A 68 -1.05 36.90 9.13
CA ALA A 68 -0.92 37.82 10.27
C ALA A 68 -0.28 39.17 9.91
N VAL A 69 0.05 39.40 8.64
CA VAL A 69 0.68 40.65 8.16
C VAL A 69 -0.07 41.20 6.96
N THR A 70 0.14 42.49 6.66
CA THR A 70 -0.40 43.11 5.44
C THR A 70 0.67 43.08 4.37
N THR A 71 0.38 42.42 3.25
CA THR A 71 1.23 42.39 2.07
C THR A 71 0.39 42.61 0.82
N SER A 72 0.94 43.25 -0.20
CA SER A 72 0.21 43.48 -1.46
C SER A 72 -0.04 42.15 -2.18
N LEU A 73 -1.15 42.08 -2.93
CA LEU A 73 -1.47 40.89 -3.73
C LEU A 73 -0.38 40.61 -4.78
N GLU A 74 0.20 41.67 -5.36
CA GLU A 74 1.29 41.57 -6.34
C GLU A 74 2.52 40.88 -5.74
N ASP A 75 2.96 41.30 -4.54
CA ASP A 75 4.09 40.68 -3.84
C ASP A 75 3.80 39.23 -3.47
N MET A 76 2.55 38.89 -3.12
CA MET A 76 2.15 37.51 -2.81
C MET A 76 2.18 36.61 -4.05
N ILE A 77 1.69 37.09 -5.20
CA ILE A 77 1.78 36.37 -6.47
C ILE A 77 3.24 36.15 -6.85
N GLU A 78 4.08 37.18 -6.72
CA GLU A 78 5.50 37.09 -7.07
C GLU A 78 6.25 36.11 -6.16
N LEU A 79 5.97 36.13 -4.85
CA LEU A 79 6.50 35.16 -3.89
C LEU A 79 6.14 33.73 -4.29
N VAL A 80 4.84 33.46 -4.45
CA VAL A 80 4.34 32.11 -4.76
C VAL A 80 4.88 31.62 -6.09
N PHE A 81 4.84 32.46 -7.13
CA PHE A 81 5.39 32.15 -8.44
C PHE A 81 6.87 31.79 -8.36
N ASN A 82 7.70 32.63 -7.74
CA ASN A 82 9.15 32.42 -7.69
C ASN A 82 9.51 31.15 -6.91
N ARG A 83 8.87 30.90 -5.77
CA ARG A 83 9.11 29.70 -4.97
C ARG A 83 8.64 28.44 -5.69
N PHE A 84 7.46 28.47 -6.30
CA PHE A 84 6.92 27.34 -7.07
C PHE A 84 7.82 26.98 -8.26
N MET A 85 8.27 27.99 -9.02
CA MET A 85 9.13 27.77 -10.19
C MET A 85 10.54 27.28 -9.81
N ASN A 86 11.05 27.68 -8.64
CA ASN A 86 12.37 27.31 -8.13
C ASN A 86 12.31 26.20 -7.07
N ASN A 87 11.66 25.09 -7.40
CA ASN A 87 11.34 24.02 -6.45
C ASN A 87 12.11 22.71 -6.75
N GLY A 88 13.43 22.74 -6.56
CA GLY A 88 14.32 21.61 -6.89
C GLY A 88 14.25 20.42 -5.91
N TYR A 89 13.70 20.62 -4.71
CA TYR A 89 13.63 19.61 -3.64
C TYR A 89 12.19 19.28 -3.21
N ALA A 90 11.20 19.63 -4.04
CA ALA A 90 9.77 19.44 -3.73
C ALA A 90 9.24 20.17 -2.48
N VAL A 91 10.06 20.98 -1.80
CA VAL A 91 9.70 21.73 -0.58
C VAL A 91 8.49 22.66 -0.81
N TYR A 92 8.35 23.19 -2.02
CA TYR A 92 7.26 24.10 -2.40
C TYR A 92 6.19 23.43 -3.25
N ASP A 93 6.08 22.09 -3.25
CA ASP A 93 5.08 21.40 -4.08
C ASP A 93 3.67 21.87 -3.72
N ASP A 94 3.37 22.11 -2.44
CA ASP A 94 2.04 22.54 -2.00
C ASP A 94 1.88 24.06 -1.82
N ILE A 95 2.84 24.88 -2.30
CA ILE A 95 2.81 26.33 -2.00
C ILE A 95 1.56 27.02 -2.55
N ILE A 96 1.05 26.63 -3.72
CA ILE A 96 -0.17 27.20 -4.30
C ILE A 96 -1.38 26.88 -3.41
N PHE A 97 -1.49 25.64 -2.91
CA PHE A 97 -2.54 25.24 -1.98
C PHE A 97 -2.43 25.97 -0.64
N ASN A 98 -1.22 26.09 -0.09
CA ASN A 98 -0.97 26.76 1.18
C ASN A 98 -1.38 28.25 1.12
N PHE A 99 -1.14 28.91 -0.01
CA PHE A 99 -1.45 30.33 -0.21
C PHE A 99 -2.83 30.59 -0.83
N LYS A 100 -3.64 29.56 -1.12
CA LYS A 100 -4.96 29.68 -1.76
C LYS A 100 -5.84 30.77 -1.16
N THR A 101 -5.97 30.80 0.18
CA THR A 101 -6.83 31.77 0.87
C THR A 101 -6.30 33.20 0.81
N ILE A 102 -4.98 33.38 0.83
CA ILE A 102 -4.33 34.70 0.75
C ILE A 102 -4.46 35.27 -0.67
N LEU A 103 -4.25 34.41 -1.68
CA LEU A 103 -4.34 34.81 -3.08
C LEU A 103 -5.79 35.13 -3.49
N GLY A 104 -6.75 34.35 -2.98
CA GLY A 104 -8.14 34.40 -3.44
C GLY A 104 -8.28 34.11 -4.93
N ASP A 105 -9.49 34.25 -5.47
CA ASP A 105 -9.77 33.93 -6.88
C ASP A 105 -9.01 34.85 -7.84
N GLU A 106 -8.89 36.14 -7.50
CA GLU A 106 -8.16 37.12 -8.29
C GLU A 106 -6.66 36.80 -8.35
N GLY A 107 -6.03 36.53 -7.21
CA GLY A 107 -4.61 36.18 -7.15
C GLY A 107 -4.29 34.87 -7.85
N LEU A 108 -5.16 33.86 -7.71
CA LEU A 108 -5.02 32.59 -8.43
C LEU A 108 -5.09 32.78 -9.95
N LYS A 109 -6.01 33.61 -10.43
CA LYS A 109 -6.14 33.93 -11.87
C LYS A 109 -4.93 34.69 -12.41
N LEU A 110 -4.40 35.64 -11.66
CA LEU A 110 -3.19 36.38 -12.04
C LEU A 110 -1.94 35.46 -12.03
N LEU A 111 -1.84 34.57 -11.05
CA LEU A 111 -0.79 33.56 -10.98
C LEU A 111 -0.87 32.60 -12.18
N GLU A 112 -2.07 32.17 -12.57
CA GLU A 112 -2.30 31.33 -13.75
C GLU A 112 -1.80 32.02 -15.04
N GLN A 113 -2.14 33.29 -15.24
CA GLN A 113 -1.68 34.08 -16.37
C GLN A 113 -0.15 34.20 -16.38
N LYS A 114 0.45 34.43 -15.21
CA LYS A 114 1.91 34.54 -15.06
C LYS A 114 2.61 33.21 -15.38
N LEU A 115 2.08 32.08 -14.92
CA LEU A 115 2.58 30.74 -15.27
C LEU A 115 2.50 30.49 -16.79
N LYS A 116 1.36 30.80 -17.41
CA LYS A 116 1.18 30.70 -18.87
C LYS A 116 2.16 31.58 -19.64
N HIS A 117 2.42 32.80 -19.17
CA HIS A 117 3.37 33.72 -19.80
C HIS A 117 4.83 33.25 -19.65
N ALA A 118 5.18 32.63 -18.52
CA ALA A 118 6.52 32.10 -18.27
C ALA A 118 6.82 30.76 -18.96
N TYR A 119 5.84 30.18 -19.66
CA TYR A 119 5.96 28.91 -20.33
C TYR A 119 7.08 28.90 -21.39
N ASN A 120 7.86 27.83 -21.38
CA ASN A 120 8.77 27.44 -22.45
C ASN A 120 8.99 25.91 -22.41
N SER A 121 9.63 25.35 -23.45
CA SER A 121 9.82 23.91 -23.59
C SER A 121 10.60 23.24 -22.44
N LYS A 122 11.38 23.99 -21.65
CA LYS A 122 12.15 23.45 -20.52
C LYS A 122 11.35 23.35 -19.22
N ASN A 123 10.25 24.09 -19.09
CA ASN A 123 9.44 24.14 -17.85
C ASN A 123 8.02 23.60 -18.01
N THR A 124 7.69 22.99 -19.15
CA THR A 124 6.40 22.37 -19.48
C THR A 124 5.75 21.62 -18.32
N MET A 125 6.48 20.71 -17.67
CA MET A 125 5.93 19.91 -16.56
C MET A 125 5.60 20.77 -15.34
N ARG A 126 6.47 21.72 -14.97
CA ARG A 126 6.25 22.61 -13.82
C ARG A 126 5.04 23.53 -14.07
N ILE A 127 4.90 24.06 -15.29
CA ILE A 127 3.73 24.86 -15.67
C ILE A 127 2.46 24.03 -15.59
N SER A 128 2.43 22.82 -16.16
CA SER A 128 1.26 21.94 -16.10
C SER A 128 0.87 21.59 -14.65
N ILE A 129 1.83 21.31 -13.76
CA ILE A 129 1.56 21.09 -12.33
C ILE A 129 0.94 22.34 -11.70
N GLY A 130 1.48 23.53 -11.95
CA GLY A 130 0.98 24.76 -11.34
C GLY A 130 -0.44 25.08 -11.78
N LEU A 131 -0.72 24.92 -13.08
CA LEU A 131 -2.08 25.09 -13.62
C LEU A 131 -3.07 24.08 -13.03
N LYS A 132 -2.66 22.82 -12.85
CA LYS A 132 -3.46 21.78 -12.19
C LYS A 132 -3.78 22.15 -10.74
N GLN A 133 -2.79 22.62 -9.97
CA GLN A 133 -3.00 23.05 -8.59
C GLN A 133 -3.91 24.27 -8.47
N ILE A 134 -3.80 25.23 -9.39
CA ILE A 134 -4.70 26.39 -9.45
C ILE A 134 -6.14 25.93 -9.72
N ALA A 135 -6.34 25.04 -10.69
CA ALA A 135 -7.65 24.49 -10.99
C ALA A 135 -8.25 23.74 -9.78
N ASP A 136 -7.44 22.95 -9.06
CA ASP A 136 -7.87 22.30 -7.82
C ASP A 136 -8.18 23.31 -6.69
N CYS A 137 -7.42 24.41 -6.62
CA CYS A 137 -7.74 25.50 -5.70
C CYS A 137 -9.10 26.14 -6.03
N GLN A 138 -9.43 26.27 -7.31
CA GLN A 138 -10.68 26.84 -7.78
C GLN A 138 -11.84 25.83 -7.79
N ASP A 139 -11.57 24.55 -7.51
CA ASP A 139 -12.54 23.44 -7.63
C ASP A 139 -13.15 23.36 -9.05
N ASP A 140 -12.33 23.66 -10.07
CA ASP A 140 -12.71 23.74 -11.48
C ASP A 140 -12.14 22.55 -12.28
N VAL A 141 -13.01 21.58 -12.56
CA VAL A 141 -12.67 20.36 -13.30
C VAL A 141 -12.30 20.67 -14.76
N ASP A 142 -12.94 21.65 -15.39
CA ASP A 142 -12.69 21.98 -16.79
C ASP A 142 -11.33 22.69 -16.94
N ALA A 143 -10.98 23.58 -16.01
CA ALA A 143 -9.65 24.16 -15.91
C ALA A 143 -8.58 23.09 -15.67
N TYR A 144 -8.87 22.07 -14.85
CA TYR A 144 -7.95 20.96 -14.62
C TYR A 144 -7.71 20.15 -15.91
N ILE A 145 -8.77 19.83 -16.65
CA ILE A 145 -8.68 19.14 -17.95
C ILE A 145 -7.86 19.97 -18.95
N ALA A 146 -8.07 21.29 -18.99
CA ALA A 146 -7.29 22.20 -19.81
C ALA A 146 -5.80 22.23 -19.40
N ALA A 147 -5.50 22.15 -18.10
CA ALA A 147 -4.15 22.08 -17.57
C ALA A 147 -3.43 20.74 -17.90
N CYS A 148 -4.14 19.61 -17.84
CA CYS A 148 -3.65 18.31 -18.34
C CYS A 148 -3.38 18.37 -19.84
N SER A 149 -4.25 19.06 -20.59
CA SER A 149 -4.18 19.17 -22.04
C SER A 149 -3.28 20.29 -22.55
N PHE A 150 -2.58 20.99 -21.65
CA PHE A 150 -1.90 22.26 -21.96
C PHE A 150 -0.84 22.13 -23.07
N ASN A 151 -0.12 21.01 -23.12
CA ASN A 151 0.94 20.77 -24.12
C ASN A 151 0.85 19.40 -24.82
N ALA A 152 0.04 18.48 -24.31
CA ALA A 152 -0.13 17.15 -24.86
C ALA A 152 -1.51 16.63 -24.48
N LYS A 153 -1.95 15.52 -25.07
CA LYS A 153 -3.16 14.84 -24.60
C LYS A 153 -2.93 14.29 -23.18
N PRO A 154 -3.95 14.30 -22.31
CA PRO A 154 -3.83 13.74 -20.96
C PRO A 154 -3.34 12.29 -20.99
N SER A 155 -2.40 11.96 -20.10
CA SER A 155 -1.92 10.60 -19.88
C SER A 155 -2.99 9.71 -19.24
N ALA A 156 -2.80 8.39 -19.23
CA ALA A 156 -3.73 7.48 -18.54
C ALA A 156 -3.82 7.75 -17.03
N HIS A 157 -2.74 8.25 -16.40
CA HIS A 157 -2.79 8.68 -15.00
C HIS A 157 -3.73 9.87 -14.82
N GLU A 158 -3.60 10.87 -15.69
CA GLU A 158 -4.43 12.09 -15.65
C GLU A 158 -5.90 11.78 -15.96
N HIS A 159 -6.21 10.77 -16.76
CA HIS A 159 -7.59 10.31 -16.93
C HIS A 159 -8.21 9.84 -15.61
N LEU A 160 -7.43 9.14 -14.76
CA LEU A 160 -7.90 8.70 -13.44
C LEU A 160 -8.09 9.91 -12.50
N GLU A 161 -7.15 10.85 -12.52
CA GLU A 161 -7.24 12.08 -11.74
C GLU A 161 -8.44 12.95 -12.15
N ILE A 162 -8.73 13.04 -13.44
CA ILE A 162 -9.91 13.75 -13.97
C ILE A 162 -11.20 13.03 -13.54
N ALA A 163 -11.24 11.69 -13.61
CA ALA A 163 -12.38 10.91 -13.16
C ALA A 163 -12.66 11.09 -11.66
N GLU A 164 -11.62 11.10 -10.81
CA GLU A 164 -11.73 11.40 -9.36
C GLU A 164 -12.41 12.75 -9.10
N ARG A 165 -12.03 13.76 -9.88
CA ARG A 165 -12.63 15.10 -9.78
C ARG A 165 -14.10 15.09 -10.19
N PHE A 166 -14.45 14.45 -11.31
CA PHE A 166 -15.85 14.31 -11.69
C PHE A 166 -16.69 13.58 -10.63
N ILE A 167 -16.16 12.50 -10.04
CA ILE A 167 -16.81 11.77 -8.94
C ILE A 167 -17.05 12.68 -7.73
N LYS A 168 -16.05 13.47 -7.31
CA LYS A 168 -16.16 14.44 -6.21
C LYS A 168 -17.30 15.44 -6.43
N HIS A 169 -17.59 15.78 -7.68
CA HIS A 169 -18.69 16.66 -8.09
C HIS A 169 -19.98 15.93 -8.49
N TRP A 170 -20.13 14.65 -8.14
CA TRP A 170 -21.31 13.83 -8.43
C TRP A 170 -21.61 13.67 -9.95
N LYS A 171 -20.60 13.91 -10.81
CA LYS A 171 -20.67 13.80 -12.27
C LYS A 171 -20.22 12.42 -12.73
N GLY A 172 -20.94 11.39 -12.33
CA GLY A 172 -20.55 9.99 -12.57
C GLY A 172 -20.45 9.62 -14.06
N GLN A 173 -21.33 10.16 -14.91
CA GLN A 173 -21.36 9.80 -16.35
C GLN A 173 -20.14 10.34 -17.09
N GLU A 174 -19.63 11.51 -16.70
CA GLU A 174 -18.39 12.10 -17.20
C GLU A 174 -17.18 11.30 -16.73
N ALA A 175 -17.14 10.91 -15.44
CA ALA A 175 -16.09 10.07 -14.92
C ALA A 175 -15.98 8.74 -15.69
N ILE A 176 -17.10 8.07 -15.96
CA ILE A 176 -17.13 6.83 -16.75
C ILE A 176 -16.52 7.04 -18.15
N LYS A 177 -16.86 8.14 -18.83
CA LYS A 177 -16.31 8.43 -20.17
C LYS A 177 -14.79 8.52 -20.16
N TRP A 178 -14.21 9.18 -19.15
CA TRP A 178 -12.75 9.28 -18.99
C TRP A 178 -12.11 7.94 -18.61
N LEU A 179 -12.79 7.10 -17.84
CA LEU A 179 -12.29 5.77 -17.46
C LEU A 179 -12.40 4.75 -18.59
N ASP A 180 -13.37 4.89 -19.49
CA ASP A 180 -13.56 3.99 -20.63
C ASP A 180 -12.67 4.34 -21.82
N SER A 181 -12.15 5.57 -21.90
CA SER A 181 -11.25 5.98 -22.98
C SER A 181 -9.80 5.51 -22.80
N ILE A 182 -9.45 4.95 -21.63
CA ILE A 182 -8.12 4.39 -21.37
C ILE A 182 -8.08 2.89 -21.65
N ASP A 183 -7.12 2.48 -22.48
CA ASP A 183 -6.75 1.08 -22.69
C ASP A 183 -5.53 0.75 -21.80
N LEU A 184 -5.80 0.09 -20.67
CA LEU A 184 -4.76 -0.37 -19.76
C LEU A 184 -4.63 -1.90 -19.88
N PRO A 185 -3.41 -2.47 -19.90
CA PRO A 185 -3.23 -3.91 -19.75
C PRO A 185 -3.78 -4.41 -18.41
N HIS A 186 -4.31 -5.64 -18.35
CA HIS A 186 -4.86 -6.21 -17.09
C HIS A 186 -3.83 -6.25 -15.94
N THR A 187 -2.55 -6.39 -16.26
CA THR A 187 -1.44 -6.44 -15.28
C THR A 187 -0.95 -5.06 -14.83
N HIS A 188 -1.50 -3.98 -15.40
CA HIS A 188 -1.06 -2.62 -15.08
C HIS A 188 -1.47 -2.24 -13.65
N SER A 189 -0.56 -1.63 -12.89
CA SER A 189 -0.78 -1.29 -11.47
C SER A 189 -2.01 -0.39 -11.23
N TRP A 190 -2.34 0.46 -12.20
CA TRP A 190 -3.51 1.34 -12.15
C TRP A 190 -4.85 0.68 -12.44
N GLN A 191 -4.91 -0.58 -12.87
CA GLN A 191 -6.19 -1.24 -13.14
C GLN A 191 -7.10 -1.30 -11.93
N HIS A 192 -6.53 -1.56 -10.75
CA HIS A 192 -7.29 -1.56 -9.51
C HIS A 192 -7.92 -0.19 -9.22
N LYS A 193 -7.16 0.89 -9.44
CA LYS A 193 -7.66 2.26 -9.28
C LYS A 193 -8.77 2.56 -10.30
N ARG A 194 -8.56 2.21 -11.57
CA ARG A 194 -9.56 2.38 -12.64
C ARG A 194 -10.87 1.66 -12.32
N LYS A 195 -10.82 0.38 -11.95
CA LYS A 195 -12.00 -0.42 -11.60
C LYS A 195 -12.74 0.15 -10.39
N ALA A 196 -12.02 0.56 -9.36
CA ALA A 196 -12.62 1.20 -8.17
C ALA A 196 -13.37 2.48 -8.54
N LEU A 197 -12.74 3.39 -9.29
CA LEU A 197 -13.37 4.64 -9.74
C LEU A 197 -14.57 4.37 -10.67
N LYS A 198 -14.48 3.35 -11.53
CA LYS A 198 -15.58 2.99 -12.44
C LYS A 198 -16.79 2.49 -11.67
N ILE A 199 -16.57 1.63 -10.66
CA ILE A 199 -17.63 1.15 -9.76
C ILE A 199 -18.28 2.32 -9.04
N GLU A 200 -17.49 3.21 -8.43
CA GLU A 200 -18.00 4.39 -7.71
C GLU A 200 -18.81 5.32 -8.64
N ALA A 201 -18.32 5.59 -9.84
CA ALA A 201 -19.02 6.42 -10.82
C ALA A 201 -20.33 5.78 -11.33
N LEU A 202 -20.37 4.45 -11.48
CA LEU A 202 -21.60 3.72 -11.82
C LEU A 202 -22.64 3.83 -10.70
N GLU A 203 -22.21 3.72 -9.44
CA GLU A 203 -23.09 3.88 -8.28
C GLU A 203 -23.66 5.29 -8.17
N LEU A 204 -22.85 6.32 -8.41
CA LEU A 204 -23.32 7.72 -8.49
C LEU A 204 -24.40 7.91 -9.56
N CYS A 205 -24.32 7.18 -10.66
CA CYS A 205 -25.33 7.19 -11.73
C CYS A 205 -26.56 6.31 -11.44
N GLY A 206 -26.63 5.65 -10.29
CA GLY A 206 -27.70 4.70 -9.95
C GLY A 206 -27.62 3.37 -10.73
N LYS A 207 -26.50 3.11 -11.42
CA LYS A 207 -26.27 1.90 -12.23
C LYS A 207 -25.71 0.76 -11.38
N TYR A 208 -26.42 0.42 -10.30
CA TYR A 208 -25.94 -0.54 -9.29
C TYR A 208 -25.71 -1.95 -9.85
N GLN A 209 -26.51 -2.37 -10.82
CA GLN A 209 -26.35 -3.68 -11.48
C GLN A 209 -25.06 -3.72 -12.31
N GLU A 210 -24.75 -2.67 -13.07
CA GLU A 210 -23.48 -2.56 -13.81
C GLU A 210 -22.27 -2.51 -12.86
N ALA A 211 -22.40 -1.77 -11.74
CA ALA A 211 -21.36 -1.73 -10.71
C ALA A 211 -21.09 -3.11 -10.10
N GLN A 212 -22.16 -3.89 -9.85
CA GLN A 212 -22.04 -5.26 -9.34
C GLN A 212 -21.39 -6.20 -10.38
N THR A 213 -21.73 -6.06 -11.66
CA THR A 213 -21.06 -6.80 -12.75
C THR A 213 -19.56 -6.49 -12.81
N GLU A 214 -19.15 -5.23 -12.68
CA GLU A 214 -17.73 -4.86 -12.65
C GLU A 214 -17.02 -5.46 -11.43
N ARG A 215 -17.66 -5.50 -10.26
CA ARG A 215 -17.11 -6.19 -9.07
C ARG A 215 -16.92 -7.68 -9.31
N LEU A 216 -17.91 -8.35 -9.90
CA LEU A 216 -17.85 -9.78 -10.21
C LEU A 216 -16.68 -10.09 -11.15
N HIS A 217 -16.55 -9.36 -12.25
CA HIS A 217 -15.40 -9.51 -13.16
C HIS A 217 -14.06 -9.25 -12.45
N TRP A 218 -13.99 -8.19 -11.63
CA TRP A 218 -12.77 -7.90 -10.87
C TRP A 218 -12.43 -9.05 -9.90
N PHE A 219 -13.42 -9.63 -9.23
CA PHE A 219 -13.21 -10.80 -8.38
C PHE A 219 -12.75 -12.01 -9.19
N GLU A 220 -13.34 -12.26 -10.36
CA GLU A 220 -12.94 -13.40 -11.21
C GLU A 220 -11.49 -13.30 -11.71
N GLU A 221 -11.01 -12.10 -11.99
CA GLU A 221 -9.64 -11.82 -12.43
C GLU A 221 -8.62 -11.93 -11.29
N THR A 222 -9.00 -11.57 -10.07
CA THR A 222 -8.02 -11.29 -8.99
C THR A 222 -8.20 -12.11 -7.72
N LEU A 223 -9.36 -12.73 -7.55
CA LEU A 223 -9.79 -13.43 -6.34
C LEU A 223 -9.63 -12.59 -5.06
N SER A 224 -9.78 -11.26 -5.19
CA SER A 224 -9.51 -10.32 -4.10
C SER A 224 -10.50 -10.49 -2.93
N PRO A 225 -10.03 -10.71 -1.69
CA PRO A 225 -10.90 -10.79 -0.52
C PRO A 225 -11.67 -9.49 -0.25
N ARG A 226 -11.09 -8.34 -0.61
CA ARG A 226 -11.75 -7.04 -0.49
C ARG A 226 -12.95 -6.96 -1.43
N VAL A 227 -12.75 -7.31 -2.71
CA VAL A 227 -13.82 -7.28 -3.72
C VAL A 227 -14.90 -8.30 -3.41
N TYR A 228 -14.55 -9.50 -2.92
CA TYR A 228 -15.52 -10.47 -2.42
C TYR A 228 -16.45 -9.89 -1.34
N LYS A 229 -15.88 -9.20 -0.34
CA LYS A 229 -16.67 -8.54 0.72
C LYS A 229 -17.58 -7.45 0.16
N GLU A 230 -17.10 -6.70 -0.83
CA GLU A 230 -17.91 -5.68 -1.52
C GLU A 230 -19.09 -6.32 -2.28
N ILE A 231 -18.85 -7.41 -3.03
CA ILE A 231 -19.91 -8.15 -3.73
C ILE A 231 -20.98 -8.60 -2.74
N VAL A 232 -20.57 -9.26 -1.64
CA VAL A 232 -21.49 -9.76 -0.61
C VAL A 232 -22.28 -8.61 0.05
N LYS A 233 -21.65 -7.45 0.28
CA LYS A 233 -22.30 -6.28 0.90
C LYS A 233 -23.48 -5.75 0.08
N TYR A 234 -23.39 -5.79 -1.25
CA TYR A 234 -24.40 -5.25 -2.16
C TYR A 234 -25.27 -6.33 -2.83
N ALA A 235 -25.06 -7.60 -2.50
CA ALA A 235 -25.80 -8.72 -3.06
C ALA A 235 -27.15 -8.93 -2.37
N GLU A 236 -28.11 -9.49 -3.12
CA GLU A 236 -29.33 -10.05 -2.55
C GLU A 236 -29.03 -11.29 -1.71
N VAL A 237 -29.83 -11.52 -0.66
CA VAL A 237 -29.61 -12.61 0.32
C VAL A 237 -29.50 -13.98 -0.37
N ASP A 238 -30.37 -14.25 -1.34
CA ASP A 238 -30.42 -15.52 -2.05
C ASP A 238 -29.19 -15.74 -2.97
N PHE A 239 -28.54 -14.67 -3.40
CA PHE A 239 -27.32 -14.73 -4.22
C PHE A 239 -26.06 -15.03 -3.37
N ILE A 240 -26.00 -14.58 -2.12
CA ILE A 240 -24.78 -14.70 -1.30
C ILE A 240 -24.36 -16.17 -1.15
N GLY A 241 -25.31 -17.07 -0.86
CA GLY A 241 -25.01 -18.49 -0.65
C GLY A 241 -24.51 -19.20 -1.90
N SER A 242 -25.07 -18.89 -3.08
CA SER A 242 -24.64 -19.47 -4.35
C SER A 242 -23.30 -18.90 -4.80
N PHE A 243 -23.12 -17.59 -4.67
CA PHE A 243 -21.86 -16.90 -4.98
C PHE A 243 -20.70 -17.40 -4.10
N HIS A 244 -20.93 -17.61 -2.81
CA HIS A 244 -19.91 -18.15 -1.91
C HIS A 244 -19.36 -19.51 -2.38
N LYS A 245 -20.25 -20.42 -2.81
CA LYS A 245 -19.85 -21.72 -3.39
C LYS A 245 -19.06 -21.57 -4.68
N ILE A 246 -19.50 -20.67 -5.57
CA ILE A 246 -18.79 -20.35 -6.81
C ILE A 246 -17.39 -19.79 -6.51
N ALA A 247 -17.28 -18.90 -5.53
CA ALA A 247 -16.02 -18.30 -5.12
C ALA A 247 -15.02 -19.32 -4.56
N ILE A 248 -15.49 -20.29 -3.76
CA ILE A 248 -14.67 -21.41 -3.29
C ILE A 248 -14.18 -22.25 -4.46
N GLN A 249 -15.07 -22.64 -5.38
CA GLN A 249 -14.68 -23.44 -6.55
C GLN A 249 -13.64 -22.71 -7.41
N LYS A 250 -13.86 -21.40 -7.64
CA LYS A 250 -12.91 -20.55 -8.36
C LYS A 250 -11.54 -20.52 -7.68
N ALA A 251 -11.50 -20.46 -6.35
CA ALA A 251 -10.25 -20.50 -5.60
C ALA A 251 -9.50 -21.83 -5.77
N LEU A 252 -10.21 -22.96 -5.80
CA LEU A 252 -9.61 -24.28 -6.02
C LEU A 252 -8.98 -24.43 -7.42
N GLU A 253 -9.51 -23.71 -8.41
CA GLU A 253 -9.05 -23.74 -9.81
C GLU A 253 -8.10 -22.60 -10.17
N PHE A 254 -7.89 -21.64 -9.27
CA PHE A 254 -7.13 -20.44 -9.56
C PHE A 254 -5.66 -20.76 -9.87
N HIS A 255 -5.07 -20.03 -10.83
CA HIS A 255 -3.72 -20.32 -11.31
C HIS A 255 -2.66 -20.09 -10.24
N ASP A 256 -2.74 -18.97 -9.51
CA ASP A 256 -1.81 -18.66 -8.43
C ASP A 256 -2.29 -19.24 -7.09
N PRO A 257 -1.60 -20.27 -6.55
CA PRO A 257 -2.03 -20.91 -5.31
C PRO A 257 -1.92 -19.99 -4.10
N TYR A 258 -1.04 -18.98 -4.10
CA TYR A 258 -0.89 -18.07 -2.95
C TYR A 258 -2.05 -17.10 -2.84
N THR A 259 -2.52 -16.56 -3.97
CA THR A 259 -3.75 -15.77 -4.04
C THR A 259 -4.94 -16.58 -3.56
N ALA A 260 -5.08 -17.84 -4.02
CA ALA A 260 -6.14 -18.74 -3.57
C ALA A 260 -6.09 -19.06 -2.07
N ILE A 261 -4.91 -19.37 -1.52
CA ILE A 261 -4.72 -19.58 -0.09
C ILE A 261 -5.11 -18.33 0.70
N THR A 262 -4.63 -17.16 0.27
CA THR A 262 -4.92 -15.87 0.95
C THR A 262 -6.41 -15.60 0.96
N PHE A 263 -7.09 -15.90 -0.15
CA PHE A 263 -8.54 -15.77 -0.25
C PHE A 263 -9.30 -16.71 0.69
N LEU A 264 -9.03 -18.02 0.64
CA LEU A 264 -9.72 -19.01 1.47
C LEU A 264 -9.50 -18.77 2.97
N VAL A 265 -8.29 -18.37 3.37
CA VAL A 265 -8.00 -17.95 4.75
C VAL A 265 -8.83 -16.72 5.12
N ALA A 266 -8.93 -15.71 4.25
CA ALA A 266 -9.65 -14.48 4.53
C ALA A 266 -11.18 -14.67 4.65
N ILE A 267 -11.75 -15.66 3.95
CA ILE A 267 -13.17 -16.03 4.08
C ILE A 267 -13.43 -17.14 5.11
N GLN A 268 -12.38 -17.64 5.76
CA GLN A 268 -12.42 -18.69 6.80
C GLN A 268 -12.92 -20.06 6.32
N GLU A 269 -12.66 -20.39 5.05
CA GLU A 269 -13.02 -21.68 4.45
C GLU A 269 -11.82 -22.64 4.53
N PHE A 270 -11.72 -23.38 5.64
CA PHE A 270 -10.53 -24.17 5.97
C PHE A 270 -10.52 -25.58 5.38
N GLU A 271 -11.68 -26.21 5.19
CA GLU A 271 -11.79 -27.50 4.51
C GLU A 271 -11.41 -27.37 3.02
N PRO A 272 -11.94 -26.38 2.25
CA PRO A 272 -11.45 -26.13 0.89
C PRO A 272 -9.97 -25.73 0.84
N LEU A 273 -9.48 -24.99 1.84
CA LEU A 273 -8.06 -24.64 1.95
C LEU A 273 -7.18 -25.90 2.08
N ALA A 274 -7.59 -26.89 2.87
CA ALA A 274 -6.88 -28.17 2.95
C ALA A 274 -6.86 -28.89 1.60
N ILE A 275 -7.99 -28.93 0.89
CA ILE A 275 -8.09 -29.51 -0.46
C ILE A 275 -7.10 -28.83 -1.42
N LEU A 276 -7.06 -27.48 -1.42
CA LEU A 276 -6.12 -26.70 -2.23
C LEU A 276 -4.66 -27.04 -1.92
N VAL A 277 -4.30 -27.15 -0.64
CA VAL A 277 -2.93 -27.50 -0.23
C VAL A 277 -2.55 -28.89 -0.75
N HIS A 278 -3.47 -29.87 -0.68
CA HIS A 278 -3.22 -31.20 -1.23
C HIS A 278 -3.06 -31.18 -2.74
N SER A 279 -3.94 -30.48 -3.46
CA SER A 279 -3.95 -30.47 -4.93
C SER A 279 -2.78 -29.69 -5.53
N LYS A 280 -2.35 -28.61 -4.87
CA LYS A 280 -1.27 -27.71 -5.33
C LYS A 280 0.05 -27.91 -4.58
N SER A 281 0.19 -28.99 -3.81
CA SER A 281 1.37 -29.23 -2.97
C SER A 281 2.68 -29.12 -3.76
N SER A 282 2.76 -29.63 -4.99
CA SER A 282 3.96 -29.51 -5.84
C SER A 282 4.34 -28.06 -6.14
N ASP A 283 3.35 -27.20 -6.33
CA ASP A 283 3.48 -25.83 -6.88
C ASP A 283 3.84 -24.82 -5.78
N LEU A 284 3.72 -25.21 -4.51
CA LEU A 284 4.08 -24.39 -3.36
C LEU A 284 5.61 -24.37 -3.14
N ASP A 285 6.15 -23.15 -3.06
CA ASP A 285 7.51 -22.79 -2.68
C ASP A 285 7.54 -22.36 -1.20
N GLY A 286 8.32 -23.10 -0.42
CA GLY A 286 8.54 -22.85 1.01
C GLY A 286 9.13 -21.47 1.36
N SER A 287 9.66 -20.74 0.38
CA SER A 287 10.18 -19.38 0.56
C SER A 287 9.06 -18.37 0.87
N ASN A 288 7.80 -18.67 0.52
CA ASN A 288 6.62 -17.86 0.81
C ASN A 288 6.10 -18.07 2.25
N TYR A 289 7.00 -18.12 3.23
CA TYR A 289 6.69 -18.45 4.62
C TYR A 289 5.68 -17.50 5.28
N ASN A 290 5.60 -16.24 4.83
CA ASN A 290 4.64 -15.25 5.32
C ASN A 290 3.18 -15.67 5.07
N ILE A 291 2.94 -16.46 4.02
CA ILE A 291 1.62 -17.03 3.69
C ILE A 291 1.52 -18.43 4.30
N LEU A 292 2.51 -19.29 4.03
CA LEU A 292 2.41 -20.72 4.37
C LEU A 292 2.36 -21.01 5.87
N ARG A 293 3.04 -20.21 6.71
CA ARG A 293 3.06 -20.44 8.16
C ARG A 293 1.70 -20.18 8.82
N PRO A 294 1.07 -19.01 8.65
CA PRO A 294 -0.30 -18.80 9.13
C PRO A 294 -1.28 -19.86 8.60
N THR A 295 -1.17 -20.24 7.32
CA THR A 295 -2.00 -21.29 6.72
C THR A 295 -1.82 -22.63 7.42
N ALA A 296 -0.57 -23.05 7.68
CA ALA A 296 -0.29 -24.30 8.37
C ALA A 296 -0.87 -24.31 9.79
N GLU A 297 -0.74 -23.20 10.52
CA GLU A 297 -1.25 -23.05 11.90
C GLU A 297 -2.76 -23.21 11.99
N VAL A 298 -3.51 -22.62 11.05
CA VAL A 298 -4.97 -22.75 10.97
C VAL A 298 -5.38 -24.20 10.68
N LEU A 299 -4.61 -24.90 9.83
CA LEU A 299 -4.92 -26.27 9.41
C LEU A 299 -4.59 -27.34 10.46
N HIS A 300 -3.91 -27.02 11.57
CA HIS A 300 -3.48 -28.01 12.58
C HIS A 300 -4.59 -28.96 13.03
N LYS A 301 -5.80 -28.43 13.26
CA LYS A 301 -6.95 -29.20 13.76
C LYS A 301 -7.92 -29.65 12.67
N ILE A 302 -7.80 -29.06 11.48
CA ILE A 302 -8.72 -29.30 10.35
C ILE A 302 -8.16 -30.43 9.48
N ASP A 303 -6.90 -30.29 9.06
CA ASP A 303 -6.18 -31.30 8.28
C ASP A 303 -4.68 -31.30 8.70
N PRO A 304 -4.31 -32.12 9.70
CA PRO A 304 -2.94 -32.23 10.19
C PRO A 304 -1.93 -32.64 9.11
N LEU A 305 -2.38 -33.37 8.08
CA LEU A 305 -1.54 -33.78 6.96
C LEU A 305 -1.21 -32.57 6.09
N ALA A 306 -2.20 -31.77 5.68
CA ALA A 306 -2.00 -30.55 4.92
C ALA A 306 -1.07 -29.58 5.66
N ALA A 307 -1.28 -29.36 6.97
CA ALA A 307 -0.39 -28.55 7.79
C ALA A 307 1.06 -29.08 7.79
N THR A 308 1.23 -30.40 7.92
CA THR A 308 2.55 -31.05 7.87
C THR A 308 3.25 -30.81 6.53
N LEU A 309 2.53 -30.90 5.41
CA LEU A 309 3.09 -30.64 4.08
C LEU A 309 3.61 -29.21 3.96
N LEU A 310 2.88 -28.21 4.47
CA LEU A 310 3.32 -26.81 4.46
C LEU A 310 4.58 -26.58 5.29
N TYR A 311 4.69 -27.17 6.48
CA TYR A 311 5.92 -27.10 7.27
C TYR A 311 7.09 -27.76 6.56
N ARG A 312 6.91 -28.95 5.97
CA ARG A 312 7.95 -29.61 5.18
C ARG A 312 8.41 -28.76 4.00
N LYS A 313 7.48 -28.09 3.32
CA LYS A 313 7.80 -27.13 2.25
C LYS A 313 8.67 -25.99 2.75
N MET A 314 8.34 -25.36 3.89
CA MET A 314 9.14 -24.27 4.46
C MET A 314 10.54 -24.72 4.92
N ILE A 315 10.68 -25.96 5.42
CA ILE A 315 11.97 -26.53 5.83
C ILE A 315 12.93 -26.69 4.64
N GLN A 316 12.42 -27.15 3.50
CA GLN A 316 13.21 -27.53 2.33
C GLN A 316 14.19 -26.43 1.84
N PRO A 317 13.75 -25.19 1.51
CA PRO A 317 14.66 -24.16 0.98
C PRO A 317 15.65 -23.65 2.04
N ILE A 318 15.34 -23.76 3.33
CA ILE A 318 16.27 -23.38 4.42
C ILE A 318 17.44 -24.35 4.47
N LEU A 319 17.16 -25.66 4.39
CA LEU A 319 18.20 -26.69 4.44
C LEU A 319 18.93 -26.82 3.10
N ALA A 320 18.23 -26.84 1.97
CA ALA A 320 18.86 -26.93 0.65
C ALA A 320 19.88 -25.81 0.42
N ASN A 321 19.52 -24.56 0.77
CA ASN A 321 20.37 -23.39 0.56
C ASN A 321 21.28 -23.05 1.75
N THR A 322 21.35 -23.93 2.76
CA THR A 322 22.22 -23.74 3.94
C THR A 322 22.02 -22.38 4.64
N LYS A 323 20.77 -21.91 4.74
CA LYS A 323 20.45 -20.61 5.36
C LYS A 323 20.48 -20.71 6.89
N SER A 324 21.68 -20.79 7.46
CA SER A 324 21.93 -21.05 8.90
C SER A 324 21.18 -20.12 9.86
N LYS A 325 21.01 -18.83 9.49
CA LYS A 325 20.21 -17.85 10.24
C LYS A 325 18.78 -18.32 10.53
N TYR A 326 18.20 -19.17 9.67
CA TYR A 326 16.81 -19.62 9.79
C TYR A 326 16.68 -21.06 10.32
N TYR A 327 17.77 -21.71 10.73
CA TYR A 327 17.72 -23.10 11.21
C TYR A 327 16.85 -23.30 12.44
N ASN A 328 16.80 -22.32 13.34
CA ASN A 328 15.93 -22.38 14.53
C ASN A 328 14.44 -22.47 14.14
N TYR A 329 14.03 -21.82 13.05
CA TYR A 329 12.66 -21.90 12.56
C TYR A 329 12.37 -23.27 11.95
N ALA A 330 13.23 -23.73 11.02
CA ALA A 330 13.08 -25.05 10.41
C ALA A 330 13.10 -26.19 11.44
N ALA A 331 13.92 -26.08 12.49
CA ALA A 331 13.98 -27.05 13.56
C ALA A 331 12.66 -27.15 14.34
N LYS A 332 12.05 -25.99 14.68
CA LYS A 332 10.73 -25.94 15.32
C LYS A 332 9.65 -26.50 14.40
N ASP A 333 9.70 -26.18 13.11
CA ASP A 333 8.76 -26.71 12.12
C ASP A 333 8.85 -28.25 12.03
N LEU A 334 10.06 -28.81 12.10
CA LEU A 334 10.24 -30.27 12.10
C LEU A 334 9.68 -30.92 13.37
N VAL A 335 9.80 -30.27 14.53
CA VAL A 335 9.15 -30.73 15.77
C VAL A 335 7.63 -30.69 15.62
N THR A 336 7.08 -29.61 15.06
CA THR A 336 5.64 -29.51 14.80
C THR A 336 5.15 -30.63 13.88
N CYS A 337 5.89 -30.97 12.82
CA CYS A 337 5.58 -32.13 11.96
C CYS A 337 5.47 -33.44 12.76
N GLY A 338 6.37 -33.66 13.73
CA GLY A 338 6.33 -34.87 14.58
C GLY A 338 5.19 -34.86 15.60
N ILE A 339 4.70 -33.69 16.02
CA ILE A 339 3.50 -33.60 16.86
C ILE A 339 2.26 -33.91 16.01
N LEU A 340 2.16 -33.30 14.83
CA LEU A 340 1.04 -33.48 13.92
C LEU A 340 0.94 -34.92 13.40
N SER A 341 2.07 -35.63 13.23
CA SER A 341 2.05 -37.03 12.79
C SER A 341 1.27 -37.97 13.69
N ASN A 342 1.15 -37.65 14.99
CA ASN A 342 0.34 -38.45 15.93
C ASN A 342 -1.16 -38.34 15.67
N GLN A 343 -1.59 -37.35 14.88
CA GLN A 343 -2.99 -37.10 14.50
C GLN A 343 -3.28 -37.55 13.06
N ILE A 344 -2.28 -38.02 12.30
CA ILE A 344 -2.43 -38.43 10.91
C ILE A 344 -2.58 -39.95 10.85
N THR A 345 -3.77 -40.43 10.51
CA THR A 345 -4.06 -41.85 10.34
C THR A 345 -3.90 -42.33 8.90
N ASP A 346 -4.05 -41.43 7.93
CA ASP A 346 -3.89 -41.69 6.50
C ASP A 346 -2.93 -40.66 5.89
N TRP A 347 -1.81 -41.13 5.34
CA TRP A 347 -0.80 -40.29 4.70
C TRP A 347 -1.06 -40.09 3.20
N LYS A 348 -2.12 -40.71 2.64
CA LYS A 348 -2.43 -40.68 1.20
C LYS A 348 -1.21 -41.08 0.37
N GLN A 349 -0.90 -40.35 -0.71
CA GLN A 349 0.32 -40.56 -1.50
C GLN A 349 1.62 -40.02 -0.87
N TYR A 350 1.56 -39.38 0.30
CA TYR A 350 2.71 -38.71 0.90
C TYR A 350 3.49 -39.64 1.83
N GLN A 351 4.79 -39.41 1.94
CA GLN A 351 5.63 -40.14 2.89
C GLN A 351 5.24 -39.83 4.34
N ASN A 352 5.17 -40.87 5.18
CA ASN A 352 4.96 -40.70 6.61
C ASN A 352 6.11 -39.94 7.29
N HIS A 353 5.89 -39.49 8.52
CA HIS A 353 6.87 -38.66 9.22
C HIS A 353 8.19 -39.39 9.52
N GLU A 354 8.14 -40.67 9.86
CA GLU A 354 9.34 -41.45 10.18
C GLU A 354 10.27 -41.56 8.98
N ILE A 355 9.72 -41.92 7.81
CA ILE A 355 10.48 -42.02 6.55
C ILE A 355 11.04 -40.65 6.16
N TYR A 356 10.21 -39.61 6.16
CA TYR A 356 10.64 -38.24 5.86
C TYR A 356 11.78 -37.78 6.79
N PHE A 357 11.65 -38.04 8.09
CA PHE A 357 12.66 -37.67 9.08
C PHE A 357 13.98 -38.39 8.83
N LEU A 358 13.95 -39.69 8.54
CA LEU A 358 15.14 -40.48 8.22
C LEU A 358 15.85 -39.93 6.98
N GLU A 359 15.13 -39.69 5.88
CA GLU A 359 15.70 -39.14 4.65
C GLU A 359 16.31 -37.74 4.87
N LEU A 360 15.57 -36.86 5.55
CA LEU A 360 16.06 -35.52 5.91
C LEU A 360 17.33 -35.60 6.77
N SER A 361 17.37 -36.54 7.72
CA SER A 361 18.53 -36.76 8.60
C SER A 361 19.77 -37.19 7.83
N MET A 362 19.62 -38.11 6.87
CA MET A 362 20.71 -38.60 6.05
C MET A 362 21.23 -37.51 5.09
N GLN A 363 20.31 -36.82 4.41
CA GLN A 363 20.65 -35.77 3.42
C GLN A 363 21.33 -34.57 4.09
N HIS A 364 20.96 -34.24 5.32
CA HIS A 364 21.39 -33.03 6.01
C HIS A 364 22.21 -33.28 7.28
N LYS A 365 22.83 -34.47 7.42
CA LYS A 365 23.59 -34.89 8.61
C LYS A 365 24.65 -33.90 9.10
N ARG A 366 25.27 -33.14 8.20
CA ARG A 366 26.35 -32.18 8.52
C ARG A 366 25.85 -30.82 9.04
N LYS A 367 24.53 -30.56 9.03
CA LYS A 367 23.96 -29.29 9.51
C LYS A 367 23.79 -29.32 11.04
N THR A 368 24.90 -29.38 11.76
CA THR A 368 24.95 -29.59 13.22
C THR A 368 24.13 -28.58 14.02
N SER A 369 24.14 -27.30 13.63
CA SER A 369 23.35 -26.26 14.29
C SER A 369 21.84 -26.42 14.11
N PHE A 370 21.38 -26.97 12.98
CA PHE A 370 19.98 -27.33 12.77
C PHE A 370 19.57 -28.47 13.70
N TRP A 371 20.36 -29.54 13.77
CA TRP A 371 20.08 -30.69 14.64
C TRP A 371 20.13 -30.33 16.13
N ALA A 372 21.08 -29.49 16.55
CA ALA A 372 21.11 -28.95 17.91
C ALA A 372 19.84 -28.14 18.22
N GLY A 373 19.38 -27.31 17.28
CA GLY A 373 18.12 -26.58 17.37
C GLY A 373 16.90 -27.52 17.50
N TYR A 374 16.88 -28.61 16.73
CA TYR A 374 15.81 -29.62 16.80
C TYR A 374 15.76 -30.32 18.16
N GLN A 375 16.90 -30.75 18.69
CA GLN A 375 16.98 -31.36 20.02
C GLN A 375 16.53 -30.40 21.13
N ALA A 376 16.94 -29.13 21.06
CA ALA A 376 16.50 -28.11 22.01
C ALA A 376 14.98 -27.85 21.92
N ALA A 377 14.42 -27.82 20.71
CA ALA A 377 12.99 -27.65 20.48
C ALA A 377 12.17 -28.84 21.02
N ILE A 378 12.62 -30.08 20.80
CA ILE A 378 11.99 -31.28 21.38
C ILE A 378 12.02 -31.24 22.91
N ALA A 379 13.17 -30.92 23.51
CA ALA A 379 13.29 -30.87 24.96
C ALA A 379 12.31 -29.86 25.57
N LYS A 380 12.17 -28.69 24.94
CA LYS A 380 11.21 -27.67 25.35
C LYS A 380 9.75 -28.14 25.21
N GLN A 381 9.43 -28.87 24.14
CA GLN A 381 8.09 -29.43 23.95
C GLN A 381 7.74 -30.45 25.03
N LYS A 382 8.65 -31.38 25.35
CA LYS A 382 8.46 -32.35 26.44
C LYS A 382 8.25 -31.67 27.80
N GLN A 383 9.01 -30.62 28.10
CA GLN A 383 8.81 -29.83 29.32
C GLN A 383 7.42 -29.17 29.39
N LYS A 384 6.92 -28.68 28.25
CA LYS A 384 5.58 -28.08 28.14
C LYS A 384 4.49 -29.12 28.42
N GLU A 385 4.62 -30.33 27.88
CA GLU A 385 3.68 -31.43 28.11
C GLU A 385 3.65 -31.86 29.59
N VAL A 386 4.81 -32.00 30.22
CA VAL A 386 4.92 -32.30 31.66
C VAL A 386 4.25 -31.22 32.52
N LYS A 387 4.46 -29.94 32.18
CA LYS A 387 3.81 -28.83 32.89
C LYS A 387 2.29 -28.87 32.74
N ILE A 388 1.76 -29.11 31.54
CA ILE A 388 0.32 -29.21 31.30
C ILE A 388 -0.30 -30.37 32.08
N LEU A 389 0.40 -31.50 32.18
CA LEU A 389 -0.07 -32.65 32.97
C LEU A 389 -0.09 -32.33 34.47
N ARG A 390 0.91 -31.60 34.97
CA ARG A 390 0.98 -31.14 36.37
C ARG A 390 -0.07 -30.09 36.72
N ASP A 391 -0.41 -29.19 35.80
CA ASP A 391 -1.41 -28.14 36.04
C ASP A 391 -2.86 -28.67 35.93
N LYS A 392 -3.05 -29.90 35.40
CA LYS A 392 -4.34 -30.60 35.30
C LYS A 392 -4.57 -31.64 36.40
N SER A 393 -3.53 -31.97 37.17
CA SER A 393 -3.58 -32.85 38.36
C SER A 393 -3.71 -32.01 39.62
#